data_AF-A0A6J4GZU1-F1
#
_entry.id   AF-A0A6J4GZU1-F1
#
_cell.length_a   1.000
_cell.length_b   1.000
_cell.length_c   1.000
_cell.angle_alpha   90.00
_cell.angle_beta   90.00
_cell.angle_gamma   90.00
#
_symmetry.space_group_name_H-M   'P 1'
#
loop_
_entity.id
_entity.type
_entity.pdbx_description
1 polymer ?
#
loop_
_entity_poly.entity_id
_entity_poly.type
_entity_poly.pdbx_seq_one_letter_code
_entity_poly.pdbx_strand_id
1 'polypeptide(L)'
;MPRPFRFVLLIVFAGTGFSALTLQVVWQRVISLHAGVDLFSIATVVSAFLAGLGMGSLLGGVLADRLGPRRSLLAFAAANAGIGVFAWFSIWLFYDLYRSSVPVLDGTLSAFAFNFTLLIVPTTLMGLSLPLVARGLVEQIDEAAPMVGRLYAVNTIGAGVGAGIGGWLLLGNLGFLGTVRLAGSLNLGAAALILTLWKAASTGPAEPVVAEPRSEAQPASVRPWKWLGLYGLTGAVALGLELVFFRVIDALMRTNSYTFGHLLSMYLLLFGAGAAIASRLVRRTTRPARWFLGLQYGVGLTALTGLLLLIEVPARLGLSGPFDRHFALGGYNTGGYRLDSADELIRLGMVNLLGPLLIMGAPVVLMGMSFPFIQALVSERVDTLGRRTGLLLFANVAGNVMGTLVVGFVLVDRLGTSGSMRLLAGLLVLPGLAAAALAATRLRRVQLSLIAAGVLGALLAVFPSNTELWAYLHDSQGESRFALDEDRACVTALKQVGTDDLLYVNAASQNGYPFDDFHVLIGLMPTLIHQAPSRVLAVGLGIGATPYGMSRDRRVE
;
A
#
# COMPACT_ATOMS: atom_id res chain seq x y z
N MET A 1 10.15 32.20 -4.44
CA MET A 1 9.01 32.33 -3.48
C MET A 1 9.51 32.48 -2.04
N PRO A 2 8.86 33.31 -1.19
CA PRO A 2 9.25 33.46 0.21
C PRO A 2 9.20 32.14 0.99
N ARG A 3 10.12 31.92 1.94
CA ARG A 3 10.13 30.74 2.82
C ARG A 3 8.79 30.40 3.49
N PRO A 4 7.98 31.36 4.00
CA PRO A 4 6.69 31.02 4.59
C PRO A 4 5.69 30.42 3.58
N PHE A 5 5.72 30.87 2.31
CA PHE A 5 4.85 30.32 1.27
C PHE A 5 5.18 28.85 0.97
N ARG A 6 6.48 28.51 0.93
CA ARG A 6 6.93 27.12 0.72
C ARG A 6 6.46 26.22 1.86
N PHE A 7 6.50 26.69 3.11
CA PHE A 7 6.05 25.92 4.27
C PHE A 7 4.53 25.67 4.25
N VAL A 8 3.74 26.71 3.97
CA VAL A 8 2.28 26.56 3.84
C VAL A 8 1.91 25.57 2.74
N LEU A 9 2.58 25.64 1.58
CA LEU A 9 2.34 24.69 0.49
C LEU A 9 2.69 23.24 0.87
N LEU A 10 3.70 23.01 1.70
CA LEU A 10 4.00 21.68 2.24
C LEU A 10 2.87 21.16 3.13
N ILE A 11 2.33 22.00 4.02
CA ILE A 11 1.19 21.63 4.89
C ILE A 11 -0.05 21.32 4.03
N VAL A 12 -0.34 22.17 3.04
CA VAL A 12 -1.44 21.94 2.10
C VAL A 12 -1.25 20.60 1.41
N PHE A 13 -0.04 20.32 0.89
CA PHE A 13 0.25 19.08 0.19
C PHE A 13 0.19 17.83 1.10
N ALA A 14 0.47 17.98 2.39
CA ALA A 14 0.19 16.94 3.38
C ALA A 14 -1.32 16.68 3.51
N GLY A 15 -2.11 17.75 3.64
CA GLY A 15 -3.57 17.69 3.75
C GLY A 15 -4.26 17.09 2.52
N THR A 16 -3.74 17.34 1.31
CA THR A 16 -4.24 16.70 0.09
C THR A 16 -3.93 15.21 0.08
N GLY A 17 -2.77 14.79 0.60
CA GLY A 17 -2.43 13.39 0.81
C GLY A 17 -3.37 12.70 1.80
N PHE A 18 -3.61 13.34 2.95
CA PHE A 18 -4.59 12.89 3.95
C PHE A 18 -5.95 12.64 3.32
N SER A 19 -6.47 13.64 2.61
CA SER A 19 -7.77 13.51 1.97
C SER A 19 -7.79 12.42 0.90
N ALA A 20 -6.73 12.27 0.09
CA ALA A 20 -6.69 11.28 -0.98
C ALA A 20 -6.84 9.85 -0.43
N LEU A 21 -6.13 9.53 0.65
CA LEU A 21 -6.17 8.19 1.24
C LEU A 21 -7.38 7.95 2.12
N THR A 22 -7.92 8.98 2.78
CA THR A 22 -9.24 8.88 3.40
C THR A 22 -10.33 8.55 2.35
N LEU A 23 -10.30 9.21 1.19
CA LEU A 23 -11.22 8.90 0.09
C LEU A 23 -11.01 7.48 -0.44
N GLN A 24 -9.77 7.05 -0.65
CA GLN A 24 -9.47 5.68 -1.11
C GLN A 24 -10.05 4.61 -0.18
N VAL A 25 -9.84 4.75 1.14
CA VAL A 25 -10.35 3.80 2.14
C VAL A 25 -11.88 3.75 2.12
N VAL A 26 -12.55 4.91 2.03
CA VAL A 26 -14.01 4.96 1.96
C VAL A 26 -14.54 4.35 0.67
N TRP A 27 -14.00 4.73 -0.49
CA TRP A 27 -14.45 4.21 -1.78
C TRP A 27 -14.23 2.71 -1.92
N GLN A 28 -13.12 2.19 -1.39
CA GLN A 28 -12.87 0.75 -1.32
C GLN A 28 -13.97 0.02 -0.54
N ARG A 29 -14.36 0.53 0.63
CA ARG A 29 -15.45 -0.07 1.42
C ARG A 29 -16.80 0.02 0.71
N VAL A 30 -17.15 1.17 0.14
CA VAL A 30 -18.43 1.38 -0.56
C VAL A 30 -18.57 0.47 -1.78
N ILE A 31 -17.50 0.28 -2.55
CA ILE A 31 -17.50 -0.62 -3.71
C ILE A 31 -17.61 -2.08 -3.25
N SER A 32 -16.90 -2.46 -2.18
CA SER A 32 -16.95 -3.82 -1.63
C SER A 32 -18.34 -4.21 -1.12
N LEU A 33 -19.20 -3.25 -0.75
CA LEU A 33 -20.57 -3.53 -0.31
C LEU A 33 -21.47 -4.13 -1.41
N HIS A 34 -21.25 -3.78 -2.68
CA HIS A 34 -22.09 -4.25 -3.78
C HIS A 34 -21.35 -5.20 -4.73
N ALA A 35 -20.03 -5.03 -4.90
CA ALA A 35 -19.22 -5.92 -5.72
C ALA A 35 -18.78 -7.19 -4.96
N GLY A 36 -19.02 -7.27 -3.65
CA GLY A 36 -18.58 -8.36 -2.78
C GLY A 36 -17.13 -8.19 -2.30
N VAL A 37 -16.74 -9.04 -1.35
CA VAL A 37 -15.41 -9.01 -0.68
C VAL A 37 -14.35 -9.79 -1.47
N ASP A 38 -14.58 -10.06 -2.75
CA ASP A 38 -13.67 -10.85 -3.57
C ASP A 38 -12.40 -10.04 -3.96
N LEU A 39 -11.32 -10.76 -4.26
CA LEU A 39 -10.06 -10.26 -4.81
C LEU A 39 -10.31 -9.32 -6.00
N PHE A 40 -11.38 -9.58 -6.77
CA PHE A 40 -11.79 -8.75 -7.90
C PHE A 40 -12.14 -7.30 -7.52
N SER A 41 -12.88 -7.07 -6.44
CA SER A 41 -13.26 -5.73 -5.97
C SER A 41 -12.04 -4.93 -5.51
N ILE A 42 -11.16 -5.57 -4.74
CA ILE A 42 -9.92 -4.95 -4.25
C ILE A 42 -9.00 -4.63 -5.44
N ALA A 43 -8.81 -5.60 -6.35
CA ALA A 43 -8.00 -5.42 -7.55
C ALA A 43 -8.54 -4.29 -8.44
N THR A 44 -9.86 -4.14 -8.56
CA THR A 44 -10.49 -3.05 -9.34
C THR A 44 -10.12 -1.69 -8.77
N VAL A 45 -10.35 -1.49 -7.47
CA VAL A 45 -10.11 -0.20 -6.82
C VAL A 45 -8.63 0.15 -6.87
N VAL A 46 -7.75 -0.80 -6.50
CA VAL A 46 -6.30 -0.58 -6.50
C VAL A 46 -5.78 -0.33 -7.92
N SER A 47 -6.24 -1.10 -8.91
CA SER A 47 -5.81 -0.92 -10.31
C SER A 47 -6.24 0.43 -10.86
N ALA A 48 -7.48 0.87 -10.60
CA ALA A 48 -7.95 2.19 -11.02
C ALA A 48 -7.19 3.32 -10.32
N PHE A 49 -6.89 3.17 -9.02
CA PHE A 49 -6.10 4.15 -8.28
C PHE A 49 -4.68 4.28 -8.82
N LEU A 50 -3.99 3.15 -8.99
CA LEU A 50 -2.64 3.11 -9.53
C LEU A 50 -2.62 3.63 -10.97
N ALA A 51 -3.48 3.12 -11.85
CA ALA A 51 -3.54 3.57 -13.24
C ALA A 51 -3.79 5.07 -13.36
N GLY A 52 -4.73 5.61 -12.57
CA GLY A 52 -5.01 7.04 -12.54
C GLY A 52 -3.83 7.85 -11.99
N LEU A 53 -3.21 7.44 -10.89
CA LEU A 53 -2.01 8.11 -10.37
C LEU A 53 -0.87 8.14 -11.41
N GLY A 54 -0.65 7.05 -12.15
CA GLY A 54 0.34 6.98 -13.22
C GLY A 54 0.00 7.86 -14.42
N MET A 55 -1.24 7.81 -14.91
CA MET A 55 -1.67 8.68 -16.00
C MET A 55 -1.62 10.16 -15.58
N GLY A 56 -2.05 10.46 -14.37
CA GLY A 56 -1.96 11.78 -13.75
C GLY A 56 -0.52 12.25 -13.63
N SER A 57 0.43 11.38 -13.27
CA SER A 57 1.84 11.80 -13.18
C SER A 57 2.43 12.12 -14.55
N LEU A 58 2.09 11.36 -15.60
CA LEU A 58 2.50 11.66 -16.98
C LEU A 58 1.91 12.99 -17.46
N LEU A 59 0.59 13.13 -17.36
CA LEU A 59 -0.14 14.32 -17.79
C LEU A 59 0.31 15.55 -17.01
N GLY A 60 0.45 15.42 -15.70
CA GLY A 60 0.90 16.47 -14.80
C GLY A 60 2.33 16.88 -15.10
N GLY A 61 3.21 15.95 -15.46
CA GLY A 61 4.57 16.25 -15.87
C GLY A 61 4.64 17.06 -17.16
N VAL A 62 3.87 16.67 -18.18
CA VAL A 62 3.79 17.42 -19.45
C VAL A 62 3.15 18.80 -19.23
N LEU A 63 2.08 18.85 -18.44
CA LEU A 63 1.35 20.08 -18.13
C LEU A 63 2.21 21.06 -17.32
N ALA A 64 2.96 20.58 -16.33
CA ALA A 64 3.84 21.38 -15.50
C ALA A 64 4.90 22.12 -16.33
N ASP A 65 5.59 21.40 -17.22
CA ASP A 65 6.63 21.99 -18.06
C ASP A 65 6.04 22.96 -19.10
N ARG A 66 4.86 22.65 -19.67
CA ARG A 66 4.14 23.54 -20.61
C ARG A 66 3.64 24.83 -19.97
N LEU A 67 3.12 24.76 -18.75
CA LEU A 67 2.53 25.90 -18.04
C LEU A 67 3.58 26.79 -17.37
N GLY A 68 4.72 26.23 -17.01
CA GLY A 68 5.75 26.90 -16.21
C GLY A 68 5.38 27.00 -14.72
N PRO A 69 6.28 27.52 -13.87
CA PRO A 69 6.18 27.42 -12.40
C PRO A 69 4.87 27.99 -11.83
N ARG A 70 4.52 29.22 -12.23
CA ARG A 70 3.39 29.96 -11.66
C ARG A 70 2.04 29.38 -12.05
N ARG A 71 1.86 29.00 -13.31
CA ARG A 71 0.62 28.39 -13.79
C ARG A 71 0.48 26.93 -13.37
N SER A 72 1.58 26.24 -13.06
CA SER A 72 1.54 24.90 -12.47
C SER A 72 0.84 24.88 -11.11
N LEU A 73 1.06 25.90 -10.27
CA LEU A 73 0.35 26.04 -8.99
C LEU A 73 -1.15 26.31 -9.17
N LEU A 74 -1.52 27.06 -10.21
CA LEU A 74 -2.94 27.28 -10.55
C LEU A 74 -3.61 25.98 -11.02
N ALA A 75 -2.92 25.20 -11.87
CA ALA A 75 -3.40 23.88 -12.28
C ALA A 75 -3.50 22.91 -11.09
N PHE A 76 -2.58 22.99 -10.12
CA PHE A 76 -2.66 22.23 -8.87
C PHE A 76 -3.89 22.64 -8.05
N ALA A 77 -4.20 23.93 -7.93
CA ALA A 77 -5.43 24.39 -7.28
C ALA A 77 -6.68 23.87 -7.98
N ALA A 78 -6.72 23.91 -9.32
CA ALA A 78 -7.84 23.39 -10.11
C ALA A 78 -8.02 21.88 -9.93
N ALA A 79 -6.93 21.10 -9.89
CA ALA A 79 -6.98 19.67 -9.63
C ALA A 79 -7.58 19.36 -8.25
N ASN A 80 -7.16 20.08 -7.20
CA ASN A 80 -7.74 19.95 -5.85
C ASN A 80 -9.22 20.33 -5.83
N ALA A 81 -9.61 21.40 -6.54
CA ALA A 81 -11.02 21.76 -6.65
C ALA A 81 -11.86 20.64 -7.29
N GLY A 82 -11.35 20.03 -8.37
CA GLY A 82 -11.98 18.89 -9.03
C GLY A 82 -12.11 17.66 -8.12
N ILE A 83 -11.06 17.32 -7.38
CA ILE A 83 -11.10 16.22 -6.38
C ILE A 83 -12.14 16.53 -5.30
N GLY A 84 -12.16 17.76 -4.79
CA GLY A 84 -13.08 18.20 -3.76
C GLY A 84 -14.54 18.10 -4.20
N VAL A 85 -14.87 18.60 -5.39
CA VAL A 85 -16.22 18.49 -5.97
C VAL A 85 -16.59 17.03 -6.20
N PHE A 86 -15.70 16.23 -6.79
CA PHE A 86 -15.96 14.80 -7.01
C PHE A 86 -16.27 14.07 -5.69
N ALA A 87 -15.47 14.32 -4.65
CA ALA A 87 -15.66 13.70 -3.33
C ALA A 87 -17.04 13.97 -2.74
N TRP A 88 -17.58 15.19 -2.91
CA TRP A 88 -18.92 15.56 -2.43
C TRP A 88 -20.05 14.75 -3.08
N PHE A 89 -19.89 14.37 -4.35
CA PHE A 89 -20.87 13.57 -5.10
C PHE A 89 -20.52 12.07 -5.16
N SER A 90 -19.37 11.67 -4.60
CA SER A 90 -18.82 10.32 -4.80
C SER A 90 -19.72 9.19 -4.29
N ILE A 91 -20.38 9.34 -3.14
CA ILE A 91 -21.30 8.29 -2.64
C ILE A 91 -22.50 8.10 -3.58
N TRP A 92 -23.06 9.20 -4.07
CA TRP A 92 -24.15 9.14 -5.05
C TRP A 92 -23.70 8.46 -6.35
N LEU A 93 -22.50 8.77 -6.83
CA LEU A 93 -21.91 8.15 -8.02
C LEU A 93 -21.62 6.64 -7.84
N PHE A 94 -21.08 6.24 -6.70
CA PHE A 94 -20.66 4.85 -6.49
C PHE A 94 -21.78 3.94 -6.00
N TYR A 95 -22.82 4.49 -5.36
CA TYR A 95 -23.89 3.68 -4.77
C TYR A 95 -25.20 3.85 -5.53
N ASP A 96 -25.74 5.08 -5.61
CA ASP A 96 -27.07 5.32 -6.20
C ASP A 96 -27.06 5.13 -7.71
N LEU A 97 -26.06 5.72 -8.39
CA LEU A 97 -25.90 5.56 -9.84
C LEU A 97 -25.59 4.10 -10.20
N TYR A 98 -24.73 3.42 -9.44
CA TYR A 98 -24.47 1.99 -9.63
C TYR A 98 -25.76 1.19 -9.50
N ARG A 99 -26.52 1.37 -8.40
CA ARG A 99 -27.79 0.70 -8.15
C ARG A 99 -28.79 0.88 -9.30
N SER A 100 -28.90 2.10 -9.82
CA SER A 100 -29.78 2.39 -10.97
C SER A 100 -29.30 1.75 -12.28
N SER A 101 -28.00 1.47 -12.40
CA SER A 101 -27.36 0.89 -13.58
C SER A 101 -27.31 -0.65 -13.53
N VAL A 102 -27.54 -1.28 -12.38
CA VAL A 102 -27.54 -2.75 -12.20
C VAL A 102 -28.34 -3.49 -13.30
N PRO A 103 -29.54 -3.04 -13.73
CA PRO A 103 -30.29 -3.75 -14.78
C PRO A 103 -29.57 -3.83 -16.14
N VAL A 104 -28.59 -2.94 -16.38
CA VAL A 104 -27.83 -2.84 -17.64
C VAL A 104 -26.38 -3.36 -17.47
N LEU A 105 -25.89 -3.43 -16.24
CA LEU A 105 -24.57 -3.98 -15.91
C LEU A 105 -24.65 -5.50 -15.81
N ASP A 106 -24.53 -6.17 -16.97
CA ASP A 106 -24.49 -7.64 -17.01
C ASP A 106 -23.05 -8.13 -16.75
N GLY A 107 -22.88 -8.90 -15.68
CA GLY A 107 -21.62 -9.57 -15.32
C GLY A 107 -20.51 -8.72 -14.68
N THR A 108 -19.47 -9.42 -14.25
CA THR A 108 -18.33 -8.87 -13.48
C THR A 108 -17.51 -7.81 -14.24
N LEU A 109 -17.39 -7.97 -15.57
CA LEU A 109 -16.61 -7.06 -16.41
C LEU A 109 -17.27 -5.69 -16.58
N SER A 110 -18.60 -5.63 -16.70
CA SER A 110 -19.32 -4.35 -16.84
C SER A 110 -19.29 -3.57 -15.52
N ALA A 111 -19.46 -4.26 -14.38
CA ALA A 111 -19.29 -3.67 -13.05
C ALA A 111 -17.86 -3.14 -12.82
N PHE A 112 -16.84 -3.88 -13.28
CA PHE A 112 -15.45 -3.42 -13.28
C PHE A 112 -15.29 -2.14 -14.10
N ALA A 113 -15.74 -2.14 -15.35
CA ALA A 113 -15.57 -1.02 -16.26
C ALA A 113 -16.26 0.24 -15.73
N PHE A 114 -17.44 0.09 -15.13
CA PHE A 114 -18.17 1.18 -14.48
C PHE A 114 -17.36 1.80 -13.33
N ASN A 115 -16.94 0.98 -12.36
CA ASN A 115 -16.20 1.45 -11.18
C ASN A 115 -14.82 2.01 -11.56
N PHE A 116 -14.13 1.37 -12.49
CA PHE A 116 -12.84 1.82 -13.01
C PHE A 116 -12.96 3.20 -13.67
N THR A 117 -13.97 3.39 -14.53
CA THR A 117 -14.20 4.67 -15.24
C THR A 117 -14.50 5.81 -14.28
N LEU A 118 -15.29 5.55 -13.23
CA LEU A 118 -15.56 6.57 -12.22
C LEU A 118 -14.32 6.90 -11.37
N LEU A 119 -13.56 5.89 -10.98
CA LEU A 119 -12.37 6.08 -10.14
C LEU A 119 -11.21 6.73 -10.89
N ILE A 120 -11.08 6.52 -12.20
CA ILE A 120 -9.93 7.02 -12.96
C ILE A 120 -9.86 8.55 -12.98
N VAL A 121 -11.01 9.22 -12.91
CA VAL A 121 -11.12 10.68 -12.97
C VAL A 121 -10.46 11.34 -11.74
N PRO A 122 -10.93 11.11 -10.49
CA PRO A 122 -10.33 11.72 -9.32
C PRO A 122 -8.88 11.25 -9.10
N THR A 123 -8.54 10.01 -9.43
CA THR A 123 -7.18 9.47 -9.21
C THR A 123 -6.18 10.04 -10.20
N THR A 124 -6.59 10.33 -11.44
CA THR A 124 -5.79 11.10 -12.40
C THR A 124 -5.53 12.50 -11.87
N LEU A 125 -6.55 13.20 -11.32
CA LEU A 125 -6.37 14.51 -10.72
C LEU A 125 -5.39 14.47 -9.53
N MET A 126 -5.47 13.44 -8.68
CA MET A 126 -4.52 13.22 -7.59
C MET A 126 -3.09 13.06 -8.13
N GLY A 127 -2.91 12.29 -9.21
CA GLY A 127 -1.61 12.05 -9.85
C GLY A 127 -0.95 13.28 -10.48
N LEU A 128 -1.75 14.28 -10.89
CA LEU A 128 -1.23 15.56 -11.41
C LEU A 128 -0.41 16.33 -10.36
N SER A 129 -0.67 16.09 -9.08
CA SER A 129 -0.27 16.97 -7.99
C SER A 129 1.24 17.11 -7.82
N LEU A 130 1.98 15.99 -7.73
CA LEU A 130 3.42 16.05 -7.44
C LEU A 130 4.21 16.76 -8.54
N PRO A 131 4.05 16.45 -9.85
CA PRO A 131 4.76 17.17 -10.91
C PRO A 131 4.44 18.67 -10.95
N LEU A 132 3.18 19.05 -10.73
CA LEU A 132 2.74 20.46 -10.75
C LEU A 132 3.32 21.26 -9.58
N VAL A 133 3.26 20.72 -8.36
CA VAL A 133 3.81 21.39 -7.16
C VAL A 133 5.33 21.42 -7.20
N ALA A 134 5.97 20.34 -7.66
CA ALA A 134 7.41 20.27 -7.86
C ALA A 134 7.89 21.39 -8.79
N ARG A 135 7.25 21.54 -9.96
CA ARG A 135 7.62 22.58 -10.92
C ARG A 135 7.39 24.00 -10.38
N GLY A 136 6.37 24.19 -9.55
CA GLY A 136 6.05 25.47 -8.92
C GLY A 136 7.00 25.88 -7.79
N LEU A 137 7.64 24.92 -7.11
CA LEU A 137 8.51 25.16 -5.95
C LEU A 137 10.02 25.06 -6.24
N VAL A 138 10.41 24.32 -7.28
CA VAL A 138 11.82 24.13 -7.64
C VAL A 138 12.26 25.22 -8.61
N GLU A 139 13.19 26.06 -8.14
CA GLU A 139 13.78 27.16 -8.90
C GLU A 139 15.13 26.74 -9.53
N GLN A 140 15.95 25.98 -8.79
CA GLN A 140 17.28 25.52 -9.22
C GLN A 140 17.36 23.99 -9.30
N ILE A 141 18.21 23.47 -10.18
CA ILE A 141 18.33 22.01 -10.39
C ILE A 141 18.87 21.28 -9.15
N ASP A 142 19.79 21.90 -8.41
CA ASP A 142 20.37 21.32 -7.20
C ASP A 142 19.34 21.15 -6.07
N GLU A 143 18.26 21.94 -6.10
CA GLU A 143 17.13 21.82 -5.17
C GLU A 143 16.11 20.77 -5.60
N ALA A 144 16.16 20.29 -6.85
CA ALA A 144 15.11 19.46 -7.44
C ALA A 144 14.92 18.15 -6.68
N ALA A 145 15.95 17.32 -6.55
CA ALA A 145 15.82 16.02 -5.87
C ALA A 145 15.46 16.14 -4.38
N PRO A 146 16.11 17.01 -3.57
CA PRO A 146 15.73 17.23 -2.18
C PRO A 146 14.29 17.74 -1.99
N MET A 147 13.86 18.69 -2.83
CA MET A 147 12.53 19.31 -2.69
C MET A 147 11.43 18.36 -3.17
N VAL A 148 11.60 17.71 -4.32
CA VAL A 148 10.65 16.71 -4.83
C VAL A 148 10.54 15.53 -3.87
N GLY A 149 11.67 15.09 -3.30
CA GLY A 149 11.69 14.08 -2.25
C GLY A 149 10.93 14.51 -0.99
N ARG A 150 11.11 15.76 -0.53
CA ARG A 150 10.39 16.29 0.64
C ARG A 150 8.89 16.42 0.36
N LEU A 151 8.52 16.87 -0.84
CA LEU A 151 7.13 16.95 -1.26
C LEU A 151 6.49 15.56 -1.22
N TYR A 152 7.14 14.58 -1.82
CA TYR A 152 6.67 13.19 -1.80
C TYR A 152 6.55 12.68 -0.36
N ALA A 153 7.58 12.86 0.47
CA ALA A 153 7.56 12.45 1.87
C ALA A 153 6.38 13.04 2.67
N VAL A 154 6.16 14.35 2.58
CA VAL A 154 5.09 15.04 3.33
C VAL A 154 3.71 14.61 2.84
N ASN A 155 3.53 14.43 1.54
CA ASN A 155 2.28 13.93 0.97
C ASN A 155 2.01 12.48 1.38
N THR A 156 3.01 11.60 1.32
CA THR A 156 2.90 10.19 1.73
C THR A 156 2.64 10.07 3.24
N ILE A 157 3.26 10.90 4.09
CA ILE A 157 2.96 10.91 5.53
C ILE A 157 1.52 11.35 5.77
N GLY A 158 1.09 12.45 5.14
CA GLY A 158 -0.29 12.91 5.22
C GLY A 158 -1.28 11.83 4.79
N ALA A 159 -0.98 11.15 3.69
CA ALA A 159 -1.70 10.00 3.16
C ALA A 159 -1.77 8.83 4.17
N GLY A 160 -0.67 8.46 4.82
CA GLY A 160 -0.66 7.44 5.87
C GLY A 160 -1.56 7.81 7.05
N VAL A 161 -1.45 9.04 7.55
CA VAL A 161 -2.35 9.57 8.59
C VAL A 161 -3.81 9.54 8.14
N GLY A 162 -4.08 9.89 6.88
CA GLY A 162 -5.43 9.86 6.29
C GLY A 162 -6.02 8.47 6.16
N ALA A 163 -5.21 7.46 5.83
CA ALA A 163 -5.62 6.05 5.80
C ALA A 163 -5.98 5.56 7.22
N GLY A 164 -5.13 5.85 8.20
CA GLY A 164 -5.33 5.44 9.59
C GLY A 164 -6.54 6.13 10.23
N ILE A 165 -6.55 7.47 10.27
CA ILE A 165 -7.63 8.26 10.86
C ILE A 165 -8.94 8.06 10.09
N GLY A 166 -8.89 7.98 8.76
CA GLY A 166 -10.05 7.71 7.92
C GLY A 166 -10.70 6.35 8.25
N GLY A 167 -9.89 5.30 8.33
CA GLY A 167 -10.33 3.93 8.62
C GLY A 167 -10.86 3.71 10.03
N TRP A 168 -10.13 4.20 11.04
CA TRP A 168 -10.41 3.92 12.45
C TRP A 168 -11.36 4.92 13.11
N LEU A 169 -11.27 6.20 12.77
CA LEU A 169 -11.98 7.26 13.49
C LEU A 169 -13.11 7.86 12.65
N LEU A 170 -12.82 8.33 11.44
CA LEU A 170 -13.81 9.09 10.66
C LEU A 170 -14.97 8.22 10.20
N LEU A 171 -14.69 7.02 9.70
CA LEU A 171 -15.73 6.10 9.22
C LEU A 171 -16.72 5.71 10.32
N GLY A 172 -16.23 5.40 11.53
CA GLY A 172 -17.08 5.01 12.65
C GLY A 172 -17.92 6.16 13.22
N ASN A 173 -17.40 7.40 13.19
CA ASN A 173 -18.06 8.56 13.81
C ASN A 173 -18.90 9.40 12.83
N LEU A 174 -18.45 9.56 11.59
CA LEU A 174 -19.08 10.42 10.57
C LEU A 174 -19.83 9.62 9.49
N GLY A 175 -19.69 8.29 9.49
CA GLY A 175 -20.19 7.42 8.42
C GLY A 175 -19.53 7.70 7.06
N PHE A 176 -19.99 7.01 6.01
CA PHE A 176 -19.41 7.15 4.68
C PHE A 176 -19.55 8.56 4.10
N LEU A 177 -20.76 9.13 4.19
CA LEU A 177 -21.07 10.44 3.59
C LEU A 177 -20.33 11.60 4.28
N GLY A 178 -20.31 11.61 5.62
CA GLY A 178 -19.60 12.65 6.38
C GLY A 178 -18.10 12.60 6.13
N THR A 179 -17.52 11.40 6.06
CA THR A 179 -16.09 11.22 5.79
C THR A 179 -15.69 11.72 4.41
N VAL A 180 -16.42 11.38 3.33
CA VAL A 180 -16.06 11.87 1.98
C VAL A 180 -16.25 13.38 1.83
N ARG A 181 -17.26 13.96 2.48
CA ARG A 181 -17.51 15.42 2.43
C ARG A 181 -16.46 16.19 3.20
N LEU A 182 -15.99 15.68 4.34
CA LEU A 182 -14.86 16.27 5.07
C LEU A 182 -13.60 16.27 4.20
N ALA A 183 -13.25 15.11 3.64
CA ALA A 183 -12.11 14.96 2.74
C ALA A 183 -12.23 15.89 1.51
N GLY A 184 -13.40 15.93 0.87
CA GLY A 184 -13.67 16.85 -0.23
C GLY A 184 -13.52 18.32 0.15
N SER A 185 -14.01 18.70 1.33
CA SER A 185 -13.91 20.08 1.85
C SER A 185 -12.46 20.48 2.14
N LEU A 186 -11.62 19.55 2.61
CA LEU A 186 -10.18 19.79 2.77
C LEU A 186 -9.50 20.08 1.42
N ASN A 187 -9.87 19.36 0.35
CA ASN A 187 -9.38 19.63 -1.00
C ASN A 187 -9.85 20.98 -1.55
N LEU A 188 -11.12 21.36 -1.33
CA LEU A 188 -11.64 22.67 -1.71
C LEU A 188 -10.92 23.81 -0.94
N GLY A 189 -10.68 23.61 0.36
CA GLY A 189 -9.91 24.52 1.19
C GLY A 189 -8.46 24.65 0.74
N ALA A 190 -7.82 23.53 0.36
CA ALA A 190 -6.49 23.52 -0.25
C ALA A 190 -6.46 24.34 -1.54
N ALA A 191 -7.42 24.13 -2.45
CA ALA A 191 -7.55 24.88 -3.69
C ALA A 191 -7.67 26.40 -3.43
N ALA A 192 -8.56 26.80 -2.52
CA ALA A 192 -8.73 28.20 -2.13
C ALA A 192 -7.44 28.81 -1.57
N LEU A 193 -6.76 28.10 -0.66
CA LEU A 193 -5.51 28.57 -0.07
C LEU A 193 -4.40 28.71 -1.12
N ILE A 194 -4.25 27.75 -2.03
CA ILE A 194 -3.28 27.85 -3.13
C ILE A 194 -3.59 29.05 -4.02
N LEU A 195 -4.86 29.31 -4.34
CA LEU A 195 -5.28 30.48 -5.12
C LEU A 195 -4.95 31.80 -4.42
N THR A 196 -5.15 31.89 -3.10
CA THR A 196 -4.78 33.10 -2.33
C THR A 196 -3.27 33.34 -2.33
N LEU A 197 -2.46 32.29 -2.13
CA LEU A 197 -1.00 32.37 -2.20
C LEU A 197 -0.52 32.74 -3.61
N TRP A 198 -1.14 32.17 -4.64
CA TRP A 198 -0.86 32.50 -6.03
C TRP A 198 -1.17 33.97 -6.36
N LYS A 199 -2.29 34.51 -5.85
CA LYS A 199 -2.65 35.92 -5.98
C LYS A 199 -1.68 36.83 -5.22
N ALA A 200 -1.36 36.52 -3.96
CA ALA A 200 -0.43 37.33 -3.15
C ALA A 200 1.00 37.37 -3.72
N ALA A 201 1.44 36.29 -4.39
CA ALA A 201 2.72 36.29 -5.10
C ALA A 201 2.71 37.14 -6.39
N SER A 202 1.53 37.60 -6.85
CA SER A 202 1.37 38.47 -8.04
C SER A 202 1.68 39.94 -7.77
N THR A 203 1.53 40.36 -6.52
CA THR A 203 1.50 41.78 -6.12
C THR A 203 2.86 42.30 -5.65
N GLY A 204 3.90 41.47 -5.66
CA GLY A 204 5.27 41.91 -5.41
C GLY A 204 5.86 42.62 -6.64
N PRO A 205 6.72 43.65 -6.46
CA PRO A 205 7.40 44.28 -7.58
C PRO A 205 8.18 43.22 -8.37
N ALA A 206 7.93 43.17 -9.68
CA ALA A 206 8.69 42.32 -10.57
C ALA A 206 10.10 42.88 -10.68
N GLU A 207 11.03 42.37 -9.87
CA GLU A 207 12.45 42.58 -10.16
C GLU A 207 12.74 42.00 -11.55
N PRO A 208 13.34 42.79 -12.46
CA PRO A 208 13.74 42.29 -13.75
C PRO A 208 14.76 41.17 -13.51
N VAL A 209 14.35 39.94 -13.79
CA VAL A 209 15.27 38.81 -13.86
C VAL A 209 16.16 39.10 -15.07
N VAL A 210 17.37 39.61 -14.80
CA VAL A 210 18.44 39.69 -15.77
C VAL A 210 18.62 38.28 -16.32
N ALA A 211 18.32 38.09 -17.60
CA ALA A 211 18.53 36.83 -18.28
C ALA A 211 20.03 36.57 -18.31
N GLU A 212 20.53 35.76 -17.37
CA GLU A 212 21.87 35.19 -17.50
C GLU A 212 21.96 34.47 -18.85
N PRO A 213 23.11 34.56 -19.53
CA PRO A 213 23.31 33.87 -20.79
C PRO A 213 22.97 32.39 -20.60
N ARG A 214 22.10 31.86 -21.46
CA ARG A 214 21.87 30.41 -21.56
C ARG A 214 23.22 29.76 -21.81
N SER A 215 23.84 29.26 -20.74
CA SER A 215 25.05 28.44 -20.82
C SER A 215 24.77 27.31 -21.82
N GLU A 216 25.63 27.22 -22.82
CA GLU A 216 25.49 26.31 -23.96
C GLU A 216 25.10 24.92 -23.46
N ALA A 217 24.03 24.40 -24.03
CA ALA A 217 23.48 23.10 -23.69
C ALA A 217 24.56 22.04 -23.92
N GLN A 218 25.15 21.56 -22.82
CA GLN A 218 25.91 20.31 -22.86
C GLN A 218 25.01 19.24 -23.49
N PRO A 219 25.51 18.47 -24.47
CA PRO A 219 24.71 17.45 -25.14
C PRO A 219 24.15 16.51 -24.08
N ALA A 220 22.82 16.40 -24.04
CA ALA A 220 22.09 15.60 -23.06
C ALA A 220 22.70 14.20 -22.97
N SER A 221 23.31 13.89 -21.83
CA SER A 221 23.81 12.55 -21.55
C SER A 221 22.65 11.56 -21.53
N VAL A 222 22.81 10.47 -22.29
CA VAL A 222 22.09 9.19 -22.26
C VAL A 222 20.64 9.22 -21.76
N ARG A 223 19.68 8.97 -22.68
CA ARG A 223 18.26 8.71 -22.41
C ARG A 223 18.05 7.96 -21.07
N PRO A 224 17.26 8.47 -20.10
CA PRO A 224 17.18 7.90 -18.75
C PRO A 224 16.36 6.60 -18.67
N TRP A 225 16.07 5.96 -19.82
CA TRP A 225 15.26 4.74 -19.91
C TRP A 225 15.78 3.61 -19.01
N LYS A 226 17.10 3.50 -18.82
CA LYS A 226 17.68 2.52 -17.89
C LYS A 226 17.22 2.73 -16.45
N TRP A 227 17.14 3.98 -15.99
CA TRP A 227 16.73 4.32 -14.63
C TRP A 227 15.23 4.22 -14.46
N LEU A 228 14.47 4.59 -15.49
CA LEU A 228 13.01 4.41 -15.52
C LEU A 228 12.63 2.93 -15.48
N GLY A 229 13.24 2.11 -16.33
CA GLY A 229 13.01 0.66 -16.37
C GLY A 229 13.41 -0.03 -15.07
N LEU A 230 14.56 0.35 -14.51
CA LEU A 230 15.00 -0.17 -13.22
C LEU A 230 14.06 0.25 -12.08
N TYR A 231 13.59 1.50 -12.06
CA TYR A 231 12.65 1.96 -11.04
C TYR A 231 11.27 1.31 -11.15
N GLY A 232 10.83 1.02 -12.37
CA GLY A 232 9.66 0.19 -12.64
C GLY A 232 9.83 -1.23 -12.13
N LEU A 233 10.95 -1.89 -12.44
CA LEU A 233 11.23 -3.24 -11.94
C LEU A 233 11.27 -3.29 -10.41
N THR A 234 11.94 -2.33 -9.78
CA THR A 234 12.00 -2.24 -8.30
C THR A 234 10.63 -1.91 -7.71
N GLY A 235 9.79 -1.15 -8.42
CA GLY A 235 8.40 -0.93 -8.05
C GLY A 235 7.58 -2.22 -8.09
N ALA A 236 7.73 -3.01 -9.15
CA ALA A 236 7.10 -4.33 -9.26
C ALA A 236 7.47 -5.24 -8.08
N VAL A 237 8.76 -5.27 -7.72
CA VAL A 237 9.23 -6.03 -6.56
C VAL A 237 8.70 -5.45 -5.24
N ALA A 238 8.70 -4.12 -5.08
CA ALA A 238 8.24 -3.46 -3.86
C ALA A 238 6.76 -3.75 -3.57
N LEU A 239 5.88 -3.61 -4.58
CA LEU A 239 4.46 -3.91 -4.43
C LEU A 239 4.19 -5.41 -4.33
N GLY A 240 5.01 -6.24 -4.97
CA GLY A 240 4.98 -7.69 -4.75
C GLY A 240 5.27 -8.05 -3.29
N LEU A 241 6.32 -7.45 -2.71
CA LEU A 241 6.65 -7.63 -1.30
C LEU A 241 5.55 -7.09 -0.40
N GLU A 242 4.96 -5.94 -0.73
CA GLU A 242 3.82 -5.38 0.01
C GLU A 242 2.62 -6.34 0.06
N LEU A 243 2.28 -7.00 -1.05
CA LEU A 243 1.21 -8.00 -1.09
C LEU A 243 1.52 -9.19 -0.17
N VAL A 244 2.75 -9.70 -0.22
CA VAL A 244 3.21 -10.80 0.65
C VAL A 244 3.20 -10.37 2.12
N PHE A 245 3.71 -9.18 2.44
CA PHE A 245 3.67 -8.62 3.80
C PHE A 245 2.24 -8.48 4.29
N PHE A 246 1.34 -7.97 3.45
CA PHE A 246 -0.07 -7.82 3.78
C PHE A 246 -0.68 -9.18 4.15
N ARG A 247 -0.40 -10.22 3.36
CA ARG A 247 -0.92 -11.57 3.57
C ARG A 247 -0.45 -12.18 4.90
N VAL A 248 0.84 -12.03 5.22
CA VAL A 248 1.41 -12.50 6.50
C VAL A 248 0.88 -11.69 7.68
N ILE A 249 0.80 -10.37 7.55
CA ILE A 249 0.38 -9.50 8.64
C ILE A 249 -1.15 -9.59 8.87
N ASP A 250 -1.94 -9.77 7.81
CA ASP A 250 -3.39 -9.98 7.94
C ASP A 250 -3.70 -11.26 8.72
N ALA A 251 -2.94 -12.33 8.45
CA ALA A 251 -3.00 -13.55 9.24
C ALA A 251 -2.56 -13.33 10.70
N LEU A 252 -1.46 -12.60 10.91
CA LEU A 252 -0.99 -12.23 12.26
C LEU A 252 -2.09 -11.46 13.04
N MET A 253 -2.82 -10.56 12.37
CA MET A 253 -3.91 -9.77 12.96
C MET A 253 -5.27 -10.49 13.00
N ARG A 254 -5.34 -11.77 12.58
CA ARG A 254 -6.57 -12.59 12.48
C ARG A 254 -7.68 -11.93 11.65
N THR A 255 -7.35 -11.37 10.49
CA THR A 255 -8.25 -10.79 9.46
C THR A 255 -9.45 -10.00 10.02
N ASN A 256 -9.37 -8.68 10.01
CA ASN A 256 -10.47 -7.81 10.44
C ASN A 256 -10.69 -6.63 9.50
N SER A 257 -11.83 -5.95 9.66
CA SER A 257 -12.22 -4.83 8.78
C SER A 257 -11.29 -3.60 8.86
N TYR A 258 -10.46 -3.50 9.89
CA TYR A 258 -9.51 -2.41 10.11
C TYR A 258 -8.09 -2.71 9.60
N THR A 259 -7.75 -3.99 9.36
CA THR A 259 -6.41 -4.42 8.95
C THR A 259 -5.91 -3.63 7.73
N PHE A 260 -6.75 -3.48 6.70
CA PHE A 260 -6.37 -2.74 5.48
C PHE A 260 -5.92 -1.30 5.76
N GLY A 261 -6.74 -0.52 6.46
CA GLY A 261 -6.42 0.87 6.78
C GLY A 261 -5.22 1.00 7.72
N HIS A 262 -5.08 0.06 8.66
CA HIS A 262 -3.96 0.01 9.59
C HIS A 262 -2.62 -0.25 8.89
N LEU A 263 -2.56 -1.27 8.04
CA LEU A 263 -1.34 -1.62 7.31
C LEU A 263 -0.95 -0.58 6.29
N LEU A 264 -1.93 -0.04 5.54
CA LEU A 264 -1.68 1.04 4.59
C LEU A 264 -1.15 2.30 5.31
N SER A 265 -1.71 2.63 6.48
CA SER A 265 -1.21 3.73 7.31
C SER A 265 0.25 3.52 7.73
N MET A 266 0.57 2.35 8.31
CA MET A 266 1.94 2.04 8.74
C MET A 266 2.91 2.06 7.56
N TYR A 267 2.56 1.43 6.43
CA TYR A 267 3.39 1.39 5.24
C TYR A 267 3.71 2.80 4.73
N LEU A 268 2.70 3.66 4.55
CA LEU A 268 2.87 5.01 4.03
C LEU A 268 3.65 5.91 4.99
N LEU A 269 3.45 5.77 6.31
CA LEU A 269 4.24 6.51 7.31
C LEU A 269 5.72 6.14 7.26
N LEU A 270 6.03 4.84 7.19
CA LEU A 270 7.40 4.32 7.08
C LEU A 270 8.05 4.76 5.77
N PHE A 271 7.33 4.61 4.66
CA PHE A 271 7.78 5.01 3.34
C PHE A 271 8.07 6.52 3.30
N GLY A 272 7.14 7.33 3.81
CA GLY A 272 7.28 8.78 3.88
C GLY A 272 8.44 9.21 4.79
N ALA A 273 8.65 8.53 5.92
CA ALA A 273 9.81 8.74 6.78
C ALA A 273 11.13 8.44 6.04
N GLY A 274 11.19 7.34 5.31
CA GLY A 274 12.32 6.99 4.44
C GLY A 274 12.61 8.08 3.39
N ALA A 275 11.58 8.53 2.69
CA ALA A 275 11.71 9.61 1.72
C ALA A 275 12.19 10.92 2.37
N ALA A 276 11.71 11.25 3.58
CA ALA A 276 12.16 12.44 4.32
C ALA A 276 13.64 12.35 4.74
N ILE A 277 14.10 11.17 5.17
CA ILE A 277 15.50 10.91 5.51
C ILE A 277 16.38 11.09 4.26
N ALA A 278 16.04 10.40 3.17
CA ALA A 278 16.81 10.46 1.93
C ALA A 278 16.82 11.85 1.29
N SER A 279 15.75 12.63 1.43
CA SER A 279 15.71 14.03 0.94
C SER A 279 16.76 14.93 1.60
N ARG A 280 17.18 14.61 2.84
CA ARG A 280 18.30 15.29 3.50
C ARG A 280 19.66 14.73 3.06
N LEU A 281 19.75 13.41 2.89
CA LEU A 281 21.00 12.71 2.55
C LEU A 281 21.43 12.94 1.10
N VAL A 282 20.49 13.06 0.16
CA VAL A 282 20.78 13.21 -1.26
C VAL A 282 21.60 14.46 -1.55
N ARG A 283 21.45 15.52 -0.75
CA ARG A 283 22.27 16.75 -0.83
C ARG A 283 23.75 16.54 -0.53
N ARG A 284 24.09 15.47 0.20
CA ARG A 284 25.45 15.21 0.69
C ARG A 284 26.22 14.22 -0.19
N THR A 285 25.59 13.63 -1.21
CA THR A 285 26.22 12.60 -2.03
C THR A 285 26.55 13.08 -3.44
N THR A 286 27.72 12.68 -3.92
CA THR A 286 28.13 12.83 -5.32
C THR A 286 27.84 11.57 -6.15
N ARG A 287 27.32 10.50 -5.54
CA ARG A 287 27.11 9.19 -6.19
C ARG A 287 25.70 8.62 -5.91
N PRO A 288 24.62 9.28 -6.37
CA PRO A 288 23.24 8.85 -6.13
C PRO A 288 22.93 7.43 -6.67
N ALA A 289 23.61 7.01 -7.76
CA ALA A 289 23.46 5.67 -8.34
C ALA A 289 23.81 4.54 -7.37
N ARG A 290 24.91 4.68 -6.61
CA ARG A 290 25.31 3.67 -5.62
C ARG A 290 24.32 3.59 -4.46
N TRP A 291 23.81 4.74 -4.01
CA TRP A 291 22.81 4.79 -2.95
C TRP A 291 21.52 4.11 -3.39
N PHE A 292 20.98 4.48 -4.55
CA PHE A 292 19.77 3.85 -5.08
C PHE A 292 19.92 2.32 -5.17
N LEU A 293 20.97 1.83 -5.85
CA LEU A 293 21.20 0.39 -6.04
C LEU A 293 21.45 -0.35 -4.71
N GLY A 294 22.21 0.26 -3.79
CA GLY A 294 22.45 -0.31 -2.47
C GLY A 294 21.21 -0.38 -1.59
N LEU A 295 20.32 0.62 -1.68
CA LEU A 295 19.03 0.61 -0.99
C LEU A 295 18.13 -0.52 -1.52
N GLN A 296 18.09 -0.75 -2.83
CA GLN A 296 17.33 -1.86 -3.42
C GLN A 296 17.82 -3.22 -2.92
N TYR A 297 19.14 -3.42 -2.84
CA TYR A 297 19.70 -4.62 -2.21
C TYR A 297 19.34 -4.73 -0.72
N GLY A 298 19.39 -3.61 0.01
CA GLY A 298 18.98 -3.55 1.41
C GLY A 298 17.50 -3.91 1.63
N VAL A 299 16.61 -3.55 0.70
CA VAL A 299 15.20 -3.97 0.74
C VAL A 299 15.09 -5.49 0.72
N GLY A 300 15.80 -6.18 -0.18
CA GLY A 300 15.76 -7.64 -0.26
C GLY A 300 16.32 -8.31 0.99
N LEU A 301 17.42 -7.80 1.52
CA LEU A 301 18.02 -8.28 2.77
C LEU A 301 17.04 -8.15 3.94
N THR A 302 16.50 -6.94 4.13
CA THR A 302 15.67 -6.61 5.29
C THR A 302 14.27 -7.22 5.22
N ALA A 303 13.75 -7.47 4.01
CA ALA A 303 12.51 -8.22 3.83
C ALA A 303 12.62 -9.64 4.43
N LEU A 304 13.70 -10.37 4.09
CA LEU A 304 13.89 -11.73 4.62
C LEU A 304 14.21 -11.74 6.11
N THR A 305 15.09 -10.84 6.57
CA THR A 305 15.47 -10.81 8.00
C THR A 305 14.31 -10.41 8.89
N GLY A 306 13.41 -9.53 8.45
CA GLY A 306 12.26 -9.09 9.24
C GLY A 306 11.37 -10.24 9.74
N LEU A 307 11.03 -11.15 8.84
CA LEU A 307 10.21 -12.32 9.17
C LEU A 307 10.98 -13.36 9.99
N LEU A 308 12.27 -13.57 9.69
CA LEU A 308 13.14 -14.44 10.51
C LEU A 308 13.25 -13.92 11.94
N LEU A 309 13.38 -12.60 12.12
CA LEU A 309 13.41 -11.99 13.44
C LEU A 309 12.09 -12.20 14.19
N LEU A 310 10.95 -12.11 13.51
CA LEU A 310 9.64 -12.37 14.12
C LEU A 310 9.53 -13.80 14.66
N ILE A 311 10.02 -14.79 13.91
CA ILE A 311 9.92 -16.21 14.29
C ILE A 311 10.96 -16.58 15.36
N GLU A 312 12.22 -16.18 15.17
CA GLU A 312 13.34 -16.67 15.98
C GLU A 312 13.58 -15.86 17.27
N VAL A 313 13.42 -14.53 17.22
CA VAL A 313 13.82 -13.67 18.35
C VAL A 313 12.90 -13.81 19.56
N PRO A 314 11.56 -13.79 19.42
CA PRO A 314 10.67 -13.99 20.56
C PRO A 314 10.91 -15.32 21.26
N ALA A 315 11.13 -16.40 20.50
CA ALA A 315 11.42 -17.72 21.04
C ALA A 315 12.73 -17.74 21.85
N ARG A 316 13.82 -17.17 21.30
CA ARG A 316 15.14 -17.16 21.95
C ARG A 316 15.23 -16.25 23.17
N LEU A 317 14.48 -15.14 23.18
CA LEU A 317 14.47 -14.19 24.29
C LEU A 317 13.42 -14.52 25.37
N GLY A 318 12.64 -15.60 25.22
CA GLY A 318 11.55 -15.92 26.14
C GLY A 318 10.38 -14.92 26.08
N LEU A 319 10.22 -14.22 24.95
CA LEU A 319 9.17 -13.24 24.69
C LEU A 319 8.06 -13.80 23.77
N SER A 320 7.99 -15.12 23.58
CA SER A 320 6.96 -15.77 22.75
C SER A 320 5.58 -15.74 23.39
N GLY A 321 5.50 -15.69 24.73
CA GLY A 321 4.23 -15.83 25.48
C GLY A 321 3.05 -14.98 24.99
N PRO A 322 3.22 -13.71 24.56
CA PRO A 322 2.13 -12.94 23.97
C PRO A 322 1.70 -13.43 22.58
N PHE A 323 2.63 -13.88 21.72
CA PHE A 323 2.31 -14.51 20.43
C PHE A 323 1.65 -15.87 20.65
N ASP A 324 2.21 -16.69 21.54
CA ASP A 324 1.67 -18.00 21.89
C ASP A 324 0.23 -17.86 22.39
N ARG A 325 -0.04 -16.93 23.33
CA ARG A 325 -1.42 -16.63 23.76
C ARG A 325 -2.31 -16.12 22.62
N HIS A 326 -1.79 -15.27 21.74
CA HIS A 326 -2.56 -14.73 20.62
C HIS A 326 -2.96 -15.82 19.62
N PHE A 327 -2.10 -16.82 19.38
CA PHE A 327 -2.38 -17.91 18.46
C PHE A 327 -3.12 -19.08 19.15
N ALA A 328 -2.83 -19.36 20.42
CA ALA A 328 -3.45 -20.42 21.22
C ALA A 328 -4.88 -20.11 21.67
N LEU A 329 -5.37 -18.87 21.54
CA LEU A 329 -6.80 -18.56 21.70
C LEU A 329 -7.62 -19.36 20.68
N GLY A 330 -8.01 -20.57 21.09
CA GLY A 330 -8.97 -21.42 20.41
C GLY A 330 -10.36 -20.81 20.52
N GLY A 331 -11.15 -20.98 19.46
CA GLY A 331 -12.54 -20.52 19.40
C GLY A 331 -12.77 -19.29 18.53
N TYR A 332 -14.06 -19.03 18.27
CA TYR A 332 -14.52 -17.88 17.49
C TYR A 332 -14.13 -16.59 18.19
N ASN A 333 -13.35 -15.76 17.51
CA ASN A 333 -12.95 -14.48 18.05
C ASN A 333 -14.21 -13.58 18.15
N THR A 334 -14.89 -13.58 19.29
CA THR A 334 -15.95 -12.61 19.60
C THR A 334 -15.27 -11.26 19.81
N GLY A 335 -15.14 -10.51 18.72
CA GLY A 335 -14.30 -9.33 18.58
C GLY A 335 -14.57 -8.22 19.59
N GLY A 336 -13.84 -8.27 20.71
CA GLY A 336 -13.70 -7.15 21.63
C GLY A 336 -12.26 -7.03 22.08
N TYR A 337 -11.56 -5.98 21.64
CA TYR A 337 -10.33 -5.55 22.29
C TYR A 337 -10.69 -5.03 23.69
N ARG A 338 -10.53 -5.85 24.72
CA ARG A 338 -10.73 -5.41 26.10
C ARG A 338 -9.42 -4.80 26.57
N LEU A 339 -9.37 -3.49 26.81
CA LEU A 339 -8.15 -2.83 27.31
C LEU A 339 -8.10 -2.90 28.84
N ASP A 340 -8.39 -4.08 29.41
CA ASP A 340 -8.60 -4.28 30.85
C ASP A 340 -7.37 -4.85 31.58
N SER A 341 -6.33 -5.29 30.87
CA SER A 341 -5.08 -5.76 31.50
C SER A 341 -3.81 -5.33 30.75
N ALA A 342 -2.70 -5.22 31.49
CA ALA A 342 -1.38 -4.92 30.92
C ALA A 342 -0.92 -6.04 29.96
N ASP A 343 -1.26 -7.29 30.27
CA ASP A 343 -1.01 -8.45 29.43
C ASP A 343 -1.67 -8.33 28.06
N GLU A 344 -2.93 -7.88 28.03
CA GLU A 344 -3.69 -7.66 26.82
C GLU A 344 -3.10 -6.50 26.00
N LEU A 345 -2.70 -5.40 26.65
CA LEU A 345 -2.00 -4.29 26.00
C LEU A 345 -0.67 -4.73 25.36
N ILE A 346 0.11 -5.55 26.06
CA ILE A 346 1.37 -6.10 25.54
C ILE A 346 1.09 -7.00 24.33
N ARG A 347 0.10 -7.90 24.42
CA ARG A 347 -0.30 -8.77 23.30
C ARG A 347 -0.71 -7.94 22.08
N LEU A 348 -1.59 -6.95 22.28
CA LEU A 348 -2.06 -6.09 21.20
C LEU A 348 -0.93 -5.26 20.59
N GLY A 349 -0.03 -4.72 21.41
CA GLY A 349 1.15 -4.00 20.93
C GLY A 349 2.10 -4.90 20.14
N MET A 350 2.30 -6.14 20.57
CA MET A 350 3.17 -7.09 19.88
C MET A 350 2.59 -7.51 18.52
N VAL A 351 1.29 -7.79 18.45
CA VAL A 351 0.64 -8.27 17.23
C VAL A 351 0.30 -7.15 16.24
N ASN A 352 -0.19 -6.00 16.72
CA ASN A 352 -0.68 -4.92 15.85
C ASN A 352 0.37 -3.84 15.55
N LEU A 353 1.48 -3.80 16.30
CA LEU A 353 2.53 -2.80 16.09
C LEU A 353 3.89 -3.46 15.85
N LEU A 354 4.42 -4.22 16.81
CA LEU A 354 5.77 -4.76 16.71
C LEU A 354 5.91 -5.78 15.57
N GLY A 355 4.99 -6.74 15.45
CA GLY A 355 5.01 -7.75 14.39
C GLY A 355 5.02 -7.15 12.99
N PRO A 356 4.05 -6.27 12.64
CA PRO A 356 4.06 -5.54 11.37
C PRO A 356 5.35 -4.72 11.16
N LEU A 357 5.87 -4.04 12.19
CA LEU A 357 7.14 -3.30 12.10
C LEU A 357 8.35 -4.21 11.84
N LEU A 358 8.39 -5.40 12.43
CA LEU A 358 9.45 -6.37 12.18
C LEU A 358 9.36 -6.90 10.74
N ILE A 359 8.16 -7.22 10.25
CA ILE A 359 7.96 -7.77 8.91
C ILE A 359 8.29 -6.74 7.81
N MET A 360 7.71 -5.53 7.88
CA MET A 360 7.79 -4.55 6.79
C MET A 360 8.52 -3.24 7.13
N GLY A 361 8.84 -2.98 8.39
CA GLY A 361 9.40 -1.69 8.84
C GLY A 361 10.66 -1.26 8.09
N ALA A 362 11.72 -2.05 8.21
CA ALA A 362 12.99 -1.78 7.55
C ALA A 362 12.90 -1.72 6.02
N PRO A 363 12.35 -2.73 5.30
CA PRO A 363 12.31 -2.69 3.84
C PRO A 363 11.50 -1.49 3.32
N VAL A 364 10.37 -1.15 3.95
CA VAL A 364 9.51 -0.03 3.49
C VAL A 364 10.19 1.33 3.69
N VAL A 365 10.93 1.53 4.78
CA VAL A 365 11.76 2.73 4.95
C VAL A 365 12.81 2.83 3.83
N LEU A 366 13.48 1.73 3.48
CA LEU A 366 14.48 1.71 2.40
C LEU A 366 13.86 1.95 1.01
N MET A 367 12.66 1.42 0.76
CA MET A 367 11.86 1.72 -0.44
C MET A 367 11.58 3.23 -0.53
N GLY A 368 11.12 3.84 0.56
CA GLY A 368 10.90 5.29 0.65
C GLY A 368 12.16 6.11 0.42
N MET A 369 13.29 5.68 1.00
CA MET A 369 14.60 6.32 0.80
C MET A 369 15.06 6.31 -0.66
N SER A 370 14.60 5.36 -1.47
CA SER A 370 15.07 5.20 -2.85
C SER A 370 14.61 6.33 -3.77
N PHE A 371 13.43 6.91 -3.54
CA PHE A 371 12.83 7.91 -4.44
C PHE A 371 13.70 9.17 -4.63
N PRO A 372 14.20 9.86 -3.58
CA PRO A 372 15.04 11.05 -3.79
C PRO A 372 16.34 10.77 -4.56
N PHE A 373 16.94 9.59 -4.39
CA PHE A 373 18.17 9.23 -5.12
C PHE A 373 17.91 8.94 -6.61
N ILE A 374 16.83 8.23 -6.95
CA ILE A 374 16.49 8.00 -8.37
C ILE A 374 16.01 9.29 -9.05
N GLN A 375 15.32 10.17 -8.32
CA GLN A 375 14.95 11.50 -8.79
C GLN A 375 16.19 12.33 -9.17
N ALA A 376 17.26 12.27 -8.36
CA ALA A 376 18.53 12.93 -8.65
C ALA A 376 19.24 12.38 -9.90
N LEU A 377 18.99 11.12 -10.27
CA LEU A 377 19.60 10.49 -11.45
C LEU A 377 18.88 10.83 -12.77
N VAL A 378 17.62 11.26 -12.69
CA VAL A 378 16.74 11.50 -13.85
C VAL A 378 16.48 12.99 -14.09
N SER A 379 16.69 13.83 -13.06
CA SER A 379 16.51 15.28 -13.13
C SER A 379 17.81 15.98 -13.48
N GLU A 380 17.98 16.35 -14.75
CA GLU A 380 19.17 17.08 -15.23
C GLU A 380 18.90 18.57 -15.46
N ARG A 381 17.64 18.95 -15.72
CA ARG A 381 17.25 20.33 -16.02
C ARG A 381 15.90 20.70 -15.43
N VAL A 382 15.78 21.94 -14.94
CA VAL A 382 14.58 22.48 -14.29
C VAL A 382 13.39 22.59 -15.26
N ASP A 383 13.64 22.89 -16.53
CA ASP A 383 12.61 23.04 -17.57
C ASP A 383 11.96 21.71 -17.99
N THR A 384 12.61 20.58 -17.68
CA THR A 384 12.08 19.23 -17.94
C THR A 384 11.70 18.49 -16.65
N LEU A 385 11.77 19.16 -15.50
CA LEU A 385 11.59 18.55 -14.19
C LEU A 385 10.20 17.90 -14.05
N GLY A 386 9.16 18.56 -14.55
CA GLY A 386 7.80 18.03 -14.51
C GLY A 386 7.72 16.71 -15.26
N ARG A 387 8.14 16.68 -16.52
CA ARG A 387 8.10 15.48 -17.36
C ARG A 387 8.98 14.35 -16.82
N ARG A 388 10.18 14.66 -16.32
CA ARG A 388 11.10 13.67 -15.72
C ARG A 388 10.50 13.04 -14.46
N THR A 389 9.95 13.85 -13.56
CA THR A 389 9.26 13.36 -12.34
C THR A 389 8.02 12.55 -12.71
N GLY A 390 7.24 13.02 -13.67
CA GLY A 390 6.04 12.35 -14.16
C GLY A 390 6.31 10.98 -14.78
N LEU A 391 7.34 10.89 -15.63
CA LEU A 391 7.80 9.62 -16.24
C LEU A 391 8.33 8.64 -15.19
N LEU A 392 9.06 9.14 -14.18
CA LEU A 392 9.60 8.32 -13.11
C LEU A 392 8.48 7.69 -12.27
N LEU A 393 7.51 8.50 -11.83
CA LEU A 393 6.33 8.02 -11.11
C LEU A 393 5.52 7.03 -11.94
N PHE A 394 5.30 7.34 -13.23
CA PHE A 394 4.57 6.45 -14.13
C PHE A 394 5.26 5.10 -14.29
N ALA A 395 6.59 5.10 -14.49
CA ALA A 395 7.35 3.86 -14.61
C ALA A 395 7.24 3.01 -13.34
N ASN A 396 7.29 3.65 -12.16
CA ASN A 396 7.08 2.96 -10.88
C ASN A 396 5.66 2.38 -10.79
N VAL A 397 4.64 3.18 -11.08
CA VAL A 397 3.24 2.75 -11.06
C VAL A 397 2.98 1.59 -12.04
N ALA A 398 3.51 1.66 -13.26
CA ALA A 398 3.39 0.60 -14.25
C ALA A 398 4.05 -0.69 -13.74
N GLY A 399 5.24 -0.56 -13.14
CA GLY A 399 5.91 -1.64 -12.44
C GLY A 399 5.08 -2.23 -11.31
N ASN A 400 4.56 -1.38 -10.42
CA ASN A 400 3.70 -1.73 -9.29
C ASN A 400 2.48 -2.53 -9.72
N VAL A 401 1.77 -2.08 -10.76
CA VAL A 401 0.61 -2.80 -11.33
C VAL A 401 1.04 -4.16 -11.85
N MET A 402 2.10 -4.24 -12.67
CA MET A 402 2.61 -5.50 -13.19
C MET A 402 3.06 -6.46 -12.08
N GLY A 403 3.74 -5.94 -11.06
CA GLY A 403 4.19 -6.71 -9.89
C GLY A 403 3.01 -7.27 -9.10
N THR A 404 1.98 -6.46 -8.85
CA THR A 404 0.78 -6.90 -8.14
C THR A 404 0.05 -8.02 -8.90
N LEU A 405 -0.09 -7.87 -10.22
CA LEU A 405 -0.74 -8.89 -11.06
C LEU A 405 0.08 -10.19 -11.09
N VAL A 406 1.39 -10.11 -11.34
CA VAL A 406 2.25 -11.29 -11.41
C VAL A 406 2.34 -11.99 -10.05
N VAL A 407 2.50 -11.23 -8.97
CA VAL A 407 2.65 -11.82 -7.63
C VAL A 407 1.34 -12.40 -7.14
N GLY A 408 0.25 -11.63 -7.20
CA GLY A 408 -1.05 -12.03 -6.68
C GLY A 408 -1.71 -13.17 -7.45
N PHE A 409 -1.56 -13.22 -8.78
CA PHE A 409 -2.22 -14.25 -9.61
C PHE A 409 -1.31 -15.40 -10.04
N VAL A 410 0.01 -15.25 -9.98
CA VAL A 410 0.94 -16.28 -10.49
C VAL A 410 1.92 -16.75 -9.42
N LEU A 411 2.64 -15.85 -8.74
CA LEU A 411 3.68 -16.28 -7.82
C LEU A 411 3.11 -16.87 -6.53
N VAL A 412 2.11 -16.24 -5.91
CA VAL A 412 1.50 -16.75 -4.68
C VAL A 412 0.86 -18.11 -4.92
N ASP A 413 0.12 -18.26 -6.02
CA ASP A 413 -0.53 -19.51 -6.42
C ASP A 413 0.46 -20.65 -6.68
N ARG A 414 1.62 -20.37 -7.29
CA ARG A 414 2.60 -21.41 -7.68
C ARG A 414 3.72 -21.66 -6.67
N LEU A 415 4.14 -20.64 -5.93
CA LEU A 415 5.30 -20.66 -5.04
C LEU A 415 4.90 -20.52 -3.56
N GLY A 416 3.63 -20.23 -3.27
CA GLY A 416 3.17 -19.85 -1.94
C GLY A 416 3.72 -18.48 -1.50
N THR A 417 3.33 -18.08 -0.30
CA THR A 417 3.79 -16.85 0.36
C THR A 417 5.30 -16.84 0.54
N SER A 418 5.89 -17.92 1.10
CA SER A 418 7.33 -17.99 1.36
C SER A 418 8.16 -18.01 0.06
N GLY A 419 7.78 -18.82 -0.92
CA GLY A 419 8.51 -18.91 -2.19
C GLY A 419 8.46 -17.61 -2.99
N SER A 420 7.32 -16.91 -2.98
CA SER A 420 7.18 -15.58 -3.57
C SER A 420 8.14 -14.58 -2.92
N MET A 421 8.22 -14.58 -1.58
CA MET A 421 9.12 -13.70 -0.83
C MET A 421 10.59 -13.96 -1.15
N ARG A 422 11.00 -15.24 -1.17
CA ARG A 422 12.37 -15.64 -1.55
C ARG A 422 12.72 -15.19 -2.96
N LEU A 423 11.81 -15.38 -3.93
CA LEU A 423 12.04 -14.97 -5.32
C LEU A 423 12.19 -13.44 -5.43
N LEU A 424 11.26 -12.68 -4.85
CA LEU A 424 11.27 -11.21 -4.90
C LEU A 424 12.52 -10.62 -4.23
N ALA A 425 12.90 -11.12 -3.05
CA ALA A 425 14.13 -10.72 -2.37
C ALA A 425 15.37 -11.13 -3.18
N GLY A 426 15.36 -12.33 -3.76
CA GLY A 426 16.43 -12.85 -4.63
C GLY A 426 16.69 -11.97 -5.85
N LEU A 427 15.66 -11.44 -6.49
CA LEU A 427 15.80 -10.52 -7.63
C LEU A 427 16.55 -9.23 -7.26
N LEU A 428 16.49 -8.80 -6.00
CA LEU A 428 17.18 -7.61 -5.51
C LEU A 428 18.69 -7.81 -5.29
N VAL A 429 19.21 -9.04 -5.49
CA VAL A 429 20.66 -9.28 -5.60
C VAL A 429 21.26 -8.52 -6.78
N LEU A 430 20.51 -8.39 -7.89
CA LEU A 430 21.01 -7.78 -9.13
C LEU A 430 21.38 -6.30 -8.93
N PRO A 431 20.51 -5.45 -8.32
CA PRO A 431 20.92 -4.12 -7.85
C PRO A 431 22.14 -4.13 -6.92
N GLY A 432 22.26 -5.10 -6.01
CA GLY A 432 23.41 -5.22 -5.10
C GLY A 432 24.73 -5.47 -5.84
N LEU A 433 24.71 -6.40 -6.80
CA LEU A 433 25.85 -6.66 -7.68
C LEU A 433 26.20 -5.44 -8.54
N ALA A 434 25.18 -4.73 -9.06
CA ALA A 434 25.38 -3.49 -9.79
C ALA A 434 26.00 -2.38 -8.89
N ALA A 435 25.57 -2.27 -7.63
CA ALA A 435 26.16 -1.34 -6.68
C ALA A 435 27.63 -1.68 -6.38
N ALA A 436 27.94 -2.97 -6.20
CA ALA A 436 29.29 -3.49 -5.98
C ALA A 436 30.20 -3.24 -7.20
N ALA A 437 29.67 -3.40 -8.42
CA ALA A 437 30.39 -3.16 -9.66
C ALA A 437 30.85 -1.69 -9.81
N LEU A 438 30.14 -0.75 -9.17
CA LEU A 438 30.54 0.66 -9.14
C LEU A 438 31.74 0.91 -8.21
N ALA A 439 32.29 -0.08 -7.49
CA ALA A 439 33.46 0.06 -6.61
C ALA A 439 34.73 0.55 -7.35
N ALA A 440 35.62 1.25 -6.62
CA ALA A 440 36.78 1.93 -7.22
C ALA A 440 37.86 0.96 -7.74
N THR A 441 38.09 -0.16 -7.05
CA THR A 441 39.13 -1.14 -7.39
C THR A 441 38.52 -2.49 -7.76
N ARG A 442 39.18 -3.24 -8.67
CA ARG A 442 38.74 -4.57 -9.10
C ARG A 442 38.58 -5.54 -7.93
N LEU A 443 39.54 -5.55 -7.00
CA LEU A 443 39.50 -6.40 -5.80
C LEU A 443 38.24 -6.10 -4.96
N ARG A 444 37.95 -4.81 -4.72
CA ARG A 444 36.78 -4.41 -3.92
C ARG A 444 35.46 -4.72 -4.64
N ARG A 445 35.42 -4.66 -5.98
CA ARG A 445 34.24 -5.09 -6.76
C ARG A 445 33.95 -6.57 -6.54
N VAL A 446 34.97 -7.43 -6.64
CA VAL A 446 34.82 -8.89 -6.44
C VAL A 446 34.41 -9.19 -5.00
N GLN A 447 35.10 -8.63 -4.01
CA GLN A 447 34.78 -8.83 -2.60
C GLN A 447 33.36 -8.42 -2.25
N LEU A 448 32.93 -7.21 -2.64
CA LEU A 448 31.57 -6.73 -2.36
C LEU A 448 30.50 -7.55 -3.10
N SER A 449 30.80 -8.03 -4.31
CA SER A 449 29.86 -8.87 -5.06
C SER A 449 29.69 -10.25 -4.41
N LEU A 450 30.79 -10.87 -3.96
CA LEU A 450 30.77 -12.14 -3.24
C LEU A 450 30.05 -12.01 -1.90
N ILE A 451 30.29 -10.93 -1.16
CA ILE A 451 29.58 -10.66 0.10
C ILE A 451 28.09 -10.46 -0.17
N ALA A 452 27.71 -9.65 -1.15
CA ALA A 452 26.31 -9.41 -1.48
C ALA A 452 25.57 -10.70 -1.89
N ALA A 453 26.17 -11.50 -2.78
CA ALA A 453 25.58 -12.77 -3.19
C ALA A 453 25.55 -13.79 -2.05
N GLY A 454 26.64 -13.90 -1.26
CA GLY A 454 26.77 -14.87 -0.19
C GLY A 454 25.80 -14.61 0.97
N VAL A 455 25.66 -13.35 1.40
CA VAL A 455 24.74 -12.99 2.50
C VAL A 455 23.30 -13.24 2.09
N LEU A 456 22.87 -12.78 0.92
CA LEU A 456 21.50 -13.01 0.47
C LEU A 456 21.24 -14.50 0.20
N GLY A 457 22.20 -15.22 -0.39
CA GLY A 457 22.11 -16.67 -0.60
C GLY A 457 21.95 -17.43 0.72
N ALA A 458 22.69 -17.06 1.77
CA ALA A 458 22.55 -17.65 3.09
C ALA A 458 21.16 -17.37 3.70
N LEU A 459 20.65 -16.15 3.58
CA LEU A 459 19.30 -15.82 4.06
C LEU A 459 18.22 -16.59 3.30
N LEU A 460 18.33 -16.70 1.98
CA LEU A 460 17.39 -17.48 1.16
C LEU A 460 17.38 -18.97 1.55
N ALA A 461 18.54 -19.51 1.92
CA ALA A 461 18.68 -20.90 2.36
C ALA A 461 18.06 -21.16 3.74
N VAL A 462 18.17 -20.20 4.66
CA VAL A 462 17.67 -20.32 6.05
C VAL A 462 16.21 -19.85 6.19
N PHE A 463 15.68 -19.09 5.21
CA PHE A 463 14.30 -18.62 5.24
C PHE A 463 13.32 -19.78 5.39
N PRO A 464 12.25 -19.70 6.20
CA PRO A 464 11.33 -20.82 6.42
C PRO A 464 10.63 -21.25 5.13
N SER A 465 10.31 -22.53 5.00
CA SER A 465 9.43 -23.05 3.96
C SER A 465 8.01 -22.52 4.13
N ASN A 466 7.15 -22.68 3.11
CA ASN A 466 5.78 -22.19 3.17
C ASN A 466 4.98 -22.85 4.30
N THR A 467 5.14 -24.17 4.46
CA THR A 467 4.49 -24.93 5.53
C THR A 467 4.97 -24.50 6.90
N GLU A 468 6.28 -24.30 7.11
CA GLU A 468 6.84 -23.84 8.40
C GLU A 468 6.33 -22.44 8.76
N LEU A 469 6.29 -21.52 7.80
CA LEU A 469 5.76 -20.17 8.01
C LEU A 469 4.30 -20.20 8.45
N TRP A 470 3.45 -20.94 7.73
CA TRP A 470 2.03 -21.00 8.04
C TRP A 470 1.76 -21.82 9.30
N ALA A 471 2.53 -22.86 9.59
CA ALA A 471 2.44 -23.60 10.85
C ALA A 471 2.78 -22.70 12.05
N TYR A 472 3.70 -21.74 11.91
CA TYR A 472 3.98 -20.77 12.97
C TYR A 472 2.77 -19.85 13.22
N LEU A 473 2.18 -19.29 12.16
CA LEU A 473 1.03 -18.40 12.26
C LEU A 473 -0.26 -19.10 12.75
N HIS A 474 -0.32 -20.43 12.61
CA HIS A 474 -1.43 -21.25 13.09
C HIS A 474 -1.15 -21.93 14.43
N ASP A 475 0.01 -21.74 15.07
CA ASP A 475 0.40 -22.47 16.28
C ASP A 475 0.23 -24.00 16.12
N SER A 476 0.85 -24.53 15.06
CA SER A 476 0.85 -25.95 14.67
C SER A 476 2.26 -26.46 14.32
N GLN A 477 3.29 -25.83 14.91
CA GLN A 477 4.68 -26.21 14.71
C GLN A 477 4.92 -27.66 15.20
N GLY A 478 5.31 -28.57 14.29
CA GLY A 478 5.61 -29.96 14.65
C GLY A 478 4.38 -30.85 14.87
N GLU A 479 3.17 -30.37 14.56
CA GLU A 479 1.95 -31.19 14.64
C GLU A 479 1.82 -32.11 13.42
N SER A 480 1.41 -33.36 13.68
CA SER A 480 1.21 -34.37 12.62
C SER A 480 -0.11 -34.22 11.85
N ARG A 481 -1.08 -33.48 12.41
CA ARG A 481 -2.42 -33.25 11.83
C ARG A 481 -2.62 -31.76 11.48
N PHE A 482 -1.75 -31.25 10.61
CA PHE A 482 -1.86 -29.91 10.03
C PHE A 482 -1.93 -30.02 8.51
N ALA A 483 -3.12 -29.87 7.94
CA ALA A 483 -3.31 -29.81 6.49
C ALA A 483 -3.40 -28.34 6.07
N LEU A 484 -2.61 -27.93 5.08
CA LEU A 484 -2.50 -26.57 4.61
C LEU A 484 -2.73 -26.54 3.11
N ASP A 485 -3.59 -25.64 2.66
CA ASP A 485 -3.73 -25.30 1.25
C ASP A 485 -3.71 -23.77 1.09
N GLU A 486 -2.93 -23.29 0.13
CA GLU A 486 -2.74 -21.87 -0.13
C GLU A 486 -3.04 -21.58 -1.60
N ASP A 487 -3.96 -20.65 -1.84
CA ASP A 487 -4.29 -20.17 -3.18
C ASP A 487 -4.19 -18.63 -3.27
N ARG A 488 -4.49 -18.07 -4.45
CA ARG A 488 -4.50 -16.60 -4.63
C ARG A 488 -5.45 -15.84 -3.69
N ALA A 489 -6.51 -16.46 -3.18
CA ALA A 489 -7.54 -15.80 -2.39
C ALA A 489 -7.20 -15.81 -0.90
N CYS A 490 -6.78 -16.96 -0.36
CA CYS A 490 -6.54 -17.14 1.06
C CYS A 490 -5.61 -18.32 1.36
N VAL A 491 -5.29 -18.47 2.64
CA VAL A 491 -4.67 -19.68 3.18
C VAL A 491 -5.69 -20.40 4.03
N THR A 492 -5.96 -21.65 3.69
CA THR A 492 -6.83 -22.54 4.45
C THR A 492 -5.99 -23.56 5.19
N ALA A 493 -6.33 -23.78 6.45
CA ALA A 493 -5.67 -24.80 7.25
C ALA A 493 -6.70 -25.60 8.06
N LEU A 494 -6.51 -26.90 8.13
CA LEU A 494 -7.24 -27.78 9.03
C LEU A 494 -6.27 -28.27 10.10
N LYS A 495 -6.56 -27.94 11.36
CA LYS A 495 -5.76 -28.38 12.51
C LYS A 495 -6.62 -28.91 13.64
N GLN A 496 -6.08 -29.81 14.43
CA GLN A 496 -6.76 -30.33 15.61
C GLN A 496 -6.55 -29.38 16.80
N VAL A 497 -7.63 -28.98 17.46
CA VAL A 497 -7.59 -28.22 18.72
C VAL A 497 -8.36 -28.98 19.77
N GLY A 498 -7.64 -29.57 20.72
CA GLY A 498 -8.24 -30.53 21.66
C GLY A 498 -8.68 -31.79 20.93
N THR A 499 -9.98 -32.08 20.94
CA THR A 499 -10.58 -33.23 20.22
C THR A 499 -11.09 -32.88 18.83
N ASP A 500 -11.23 -31.59 18.51
CA ASP A 500 -12.00 -31.12 17.37
C ASP A 500 -11.06 -30.69 16.24
N ASP A 501 -11.45 -30.97 14.99
CA ASP A 501 -10.73 -30.51 13.80
C ASP A 501 -11.31 -29.15 13.38
N LEU A 502 -10.52 -28.08 13.48
CA LEU A 502 -10.94 -26.71 13.19
C LEU A 502 -10.40 -26.23 11.84
N LEU A 503 -11.27 -25.68 11.01
CA LEU A 503 -10.93 -24.97 9.77
C LEU A 503 -10.56 -23.52 10.07
N TYR A 504 -9.39 -23.12 9.59
CA TYR A 504 -8.87 -21.77 9.63
C TYR A 504 -8.81 -21.21 8.22
N VAL A 505 -9.11 -19.92 8.09
CA VAL A 505 -8.88 -19.12 6.88
C VAL A 505 -8.07 -17.90 7.30
N ASN A 506 -6.90 -17.71 6.69
CA ASN A 506 -5.93 -16.66 7.03
C ASN A 506 -5.63 -16.60 8.54
N ALA A 507 -5.34 -17.75 9.17
CA ALA A 507 -5.10 -17.88 10.61
C ALA A 507 -6.25 -17.41 11.53
N ALA A 508 -7.46 -17.20 10.99
CA ALA A 508 -8.67 -16.99 11.75
C ALA A 508 -9.56 -18.23 11.72
N SER A 509 -9.94 -18.73 12.90
CA SER A 509 -10.85 -19.88 13.05
C SER A 509 -12.21 -19.55 12.44
N GLN A 510 -12.71 -20.44 11.58
CA GLN A 510 -13.99 -20.30 10.89
C GLN A 510 -15.04 -21.26 11.44
N ASN A 511 -14.74 -22.56 11.52
CA ASN A 511 -15.65 -23.58 12.04
C ASN A 511 -14.95 -24.88 12.42
N GLY A 512 -15.62 -25.74 13.20
CA GLY A 512 -15.08 -27.00 13.71
C GLY A 512 -15.88 -28.28 13.42
N TYR A 513 -15.19 -29.41 13.33
CA TYR A 513 -15.77 -30.75 13.28
C TYR A 513 -15.36 -31.54 14.54
N PRO A 514 -16.30 -32.10 15.33
CA PRO A 514 -17.76 -32.05 15.17
C PRO A 514 -18.34 -30.63 15.15
N PHE A 515 -19.49 -30.44 14.50
CA PHE A 515 -20.10 -29.12 14.29
C PHE A 515 -20.33 -28.38 15.62
N ASP A 516 -19.89 -27.13 15.67
CA ASP A 516 -20.14 -26.26 16.81
C ASP A 516 -21.58 -25.77 16.86
N ASP A 517 -22.07 -25.54 18.08
CA ASP A 517 -23.43 -25.06 18.31
C ASP A 517 -23.70 -23.69 17.65
N PHE A 518 -22.68 -22.82 17.56
CA PHE A 518 -22.86 -21.46 17.06
C PHE A 518 -23.27 -21.45 15.58
N HIS A 519 -22.55 -22.16 14.70
CA HIS A 519 -22.89 -22.25 13.27
C HIS A 519 -24.17 -23.04 13.01
N VAL A 520 -24.43 -24.07 13.81
CA VAL A 520 -25.70 -24.81 13.74
C VAL A 520 -26.88 -23.89 14.08
N LEU A 521 -26.74 -23.06 15.12
CA LEU A 521 -27.75 -22.06 15.51
C LEU A 521 -27.93 -20.98 14.45
N ILE A 522 -26.86 -20.50 13.80
CA ILE A 522 -26.96 -19.58 12.66
C ILE A 522 -27.82 -20.17 11.54
N GLY A 523 -27.67 -21.47 11.25
CA GLY A 523 -28.50 -22.17 10.26
C GLY A 523 -29.97 -22.31 10.67
N LEU A 524 -30.23 -22.57 11.96
CA LEU A 524 -31.57 -22.73 12.52
C LEU A 524 -32.34 -21.41 12.66
N MET A 525 -31.65 -20.30 12.94
CA MET A 525 -32.30 -19.02 13.26
C MET A 525 -33.26 -18.51 12.16
N PRO A 526 -32.86 -18.47 10.87
CA PRO A 526 -33.76 -18.07 9.79
C PRO A 526 -35.01 -18.94 9.69
N THR A 527 -34.87 -20.26 9.88
CA THR A 527 -35.98 -21.22 9.75
C THR A 527 -36.94 -21.14 10.94
N LEU A 528 -36.44 -20.81 12.14
CA LEU A 528 -37.26 -20.55 13.32
C LEU A 528 -38.05 -19.24 13.23
N ILE A 529 -37.48 -18.20 12.64
CA ILE A 529 -38.12 -16.88 12.51
C ILE A 529 -39.15 -16.86 11.36
N HIS A 530 -38.85 -17.56 10.26
CA HIS A 530 -39.72 -17.59 9.10
C HIS A 530 -40.95 -18.48 9.35
N GLN A 531 -42.15 -18.00 9.01
CA GLN A 531 -43.40 -18.71 9.34
C GLN A 531 -43.56 -20.04 8.59
N ALA A 532 -43.10 -20.10 7.34
CA ALA A 532 -43.16 -21.30 6.49
C ALA A 532 -41.90 -21.38 5.60
N PRO A 533 -40.72 -21.69 6.15
CA PRO A 533 -39.50 -21.79 5.37
C PRO A 533 -39.56 -23.04 4.49
N SER A 534 -39.55 -22.90 3.15
CA SER A 534 -39.47 -24.02 2.22
C SER A 534 -38.14 -24.08 1.46
N ARG A 535 -37.50 -22.93 1.26
CA ARG A 535 -36.18 -22.83 0.61
C ARG A 535 -35.29 -21.91 1.43
N VAL A 536 -34.03 -22.32 1.60
CA VAL A 536 -33.02 -21.54 2.31
C VAL A 536 -31.76 -21.49 1.45
N LEU A 537 -31.07 -20.35 1.51
CA LEU A 537 -29.78 -20.15 0.88
C LEU A 537 -28.73 -19.93 1.97
N ALA A 538 -27.77 -20.85 2.08
CA ALA A 538 -26.56 -20.64 2.83
C ALA A 538 -25.50 -20.00 1.92
N VAL A 539 -25.12 -18.76 2.19
CA VAL A 539 -23.99 -18.11 1.52
C VAL A 539 -22.72 -18.37 2.33
N GLY A 540 -21.86 -19.26 1.81
CA GLY A 540 -20.67 -19.77 2.50
C GLY A 540 -20.89 -21.16 3.09
N LEU A 541 -20.15 -22.16 2.59
CA LEU A 541 -20.29 -23.57 3.00
C LEU A 541 -19.50 -23.87 4.29
N GLY A 542 -18.29 -23.31 4.40
CA GLY A 542 -17.36 -23.71 5.45
C GLY A 542 -17.17 -25.23 5.46
N ILE A 543 -17.34 -25.88 6.61
CA ILE A 543 -17.39 -27.35 6.75
C ILE A 543 -18.82 -27.92 6.81
N GLY A 544 -19.85 -27.10 6.55
CA GLY A 544 -21.24 -27.57 6.45
C GLY A 544 -22.11 -27.45 7.71
N ALA A 545 -21.60 -26.87 8.81
CA ALA A 545 -22.36 -26.71 10.06
C ALA A 545 -23.64 -25.84 9.88
N THR A 546 -23.55 -24.74 9.12
CA THR A 546 -24.71 -23.86 8.85
C THR A 546 -25.79 -24.53 7.98
N PRO A 547 -25.46 -25.13 6.81
CA PRO A 547 -26.42 -25.95 6.06
C PRO A 547 -27.00 -27.10 6.88
N TYR A 548 -26.19 -27.74 7.73
CA TYR A 548 -26.67 -28.78 8.63
C TYR A 548 -27.72 -28.23 9.60
N GLY A 549 -27.50 -27.07 10.22
CA GLY A 549 -28.49 -26.38 11.05
C GLY A 549 -29.78 -26.08 10.28
N MET A 550 -29.68 -25.59 9.05
CA MET A 550 -30.85 -25.34 8.19
C MET A 550 -31.64 -26.62 7.91
N SER A 551 -30.95 -27.74 7.61
CA SER A 551 -31.56 -29.04 7.28
C SER A 551 -32.30 -29.70 8.46
N ARG A 552 -32.15 -29.17 9.68
CA ARG A 552 -32.85 -29.68 10.86
C ARG A 552 -34.32 -29.27 10.89
N ASP A 553 -34.71 -28.23 10.16
CA ASP A 553 -36.11 -27.85 9.99
C ASP A 553 -36.73 -28.67 8.86
N ARG A 554 -37.64 -29.58 9.21
CA ARG A 554 -38.33 -30.48 8.26
C ARG A 554 -39.20 -29.75 7.23
N ARG A 555 -39.47 -28.46 7.41
CA ARG A 555 -40.23 -27.63 6.46
C ARG A 555 -39.39 -27.22 5.25
N VAL A 556 -38.07 -27.22 5.40
CA VAL A 556 -37.10 -26.89 4.36
C VAL A 556 -36.91 -28.09 3.43
N GLU A 557 -37.04 -27.87 2.13
CA GLU A 557 -36.84 -28.88 1.07
C GLU A 557 -35.37 -29.17 0.76
#